data_AF-A0A4Q3FB05-F1
#
_entry.id   AF-A0A4Q3FB05-F1
#
_cell.length_a   1.000
_cell.length_b   1.000
_cell.length_c   1.000
_cell.angle_alpha   90.00
_cell.angle_beta   90.00
_cell.angle_gamma   90.00
#
_symmetry.space_group_name_H-M   'P 1'
#
loop_
_entity.id
_entity.type
_entity.pdbx_description
1 polymer ?
#
loop_
_entity_poly.entity_id
_entity_poly.type
_entity_poly.pdbx_seq_one_letter_code
_entity_poly.pdbx_strand_id
1 'polypeptide(L)'
;ADETVWLAVQREWKDDPKGKAKILSYKPASKEWGVLHYPLSQAAAGFWMGLSELVALGDDRFVVIERDNGFGAKAVKALQTFSVKGLKPAAIGAGEIPTVTKTLLRDLTPDLMKAGGYGLDKVEGMTVDKAGNLFVVTDNDGVDDSSGETQFFAFGPLPR
;
A
#
# COMPACT_ATOMS: atom_id res chain seq x y z
N ALA A 1 -19.55 4.14 18.84
CA ALA A 1 -19.06 3.10 17.94
C ALA A 1 -17.59 2.84 18.27
N ASP A 2 -17.16 1.58 18.40
CA ASP A 2 -15.73 1.22 18.57
C ASP A 2 -15.08 1.06 17.19
N GLU A 3 -15.09 2.15 16.42
CA GLU A 3 -14.50 2.20 15.10
C GLU A 3 -13.02 2.56 15.21
N THR A 4 -12.22 1.96 14.33
CA THR A 4 -10.81 2.34 14.14
C THR A 4 -10.59 2.70 12.68
N VAL A 5 -10.10 3.92 12.44
CA VAL A 5 -9.63 4.37 11.14
C VAL A 5 -8.16 3.97 11.01
N TRP A 6 -7.81 3.31 9.93
CA TRP A 6 -6.44 2.91 9.61
C TRP A 6 -5.91 3.76 8.46
N LEU A 7 -4.67 4.22 8.58
CA LEU A 7 -4.03 5.08 7.60
C LEU A 7 -2.65 4.52 7.25
N ALA A 8 -2.37 4.40 5.95
CA ALA A 8 -1.02 4.15 5.47
C ALA A 8 -0.30 5.47 5.25
N VAL A 9 0.83 5.67 5.93
CA VAL A 9 1.74 6.78 5.62
C VAL A 9 2.56 6.37 4.42
N GLN A 10 2.57 7.20 3.37
CA GLN A 10 3.15 6.86 2.07
C GLN A 10 4.61 6.39 2.17
N ARG A 11 5.43 7.01 3.02
CA ARG A 11 6.85 6.69 3.16
C ARG A 11 7.36 7.03 4.55
N GLU A 12 8.58 6.59 4.83
CA GLU A 12 9.35 6.94 6.01
C GLU A 12 9.32 8.45 6.31
N TRP A 13 8.98 8.80 7.55
CA TRP A 13 9.22 10.10 8.13
C TRP A 13 10.64 10.19 8.70
N LYS A 14 11.05 11.40 9.10
CA LYS A 14 12.40 11.66 9.61
C LYS A 14 12.73 10.85 10.87
N ASP A 15 11.73 10.52 11.68
CA ASP A 15 11.83 9.73 12.92
C ASP A 15 11.63 8.22 12.71
N ASP A 16 11.32 7.78 11.48
CA ASP A 16 11.14 6.35 11.21
C ASP A 16 12.49 5.64 11.05
N PRO A 17 12.59 4.37 11.51
CA PRO A 17 13.70 3.52 11.11
C PRO A 17 13.72 3.34 9.59
N LYS A 18 14.92 3.32 9.00
CA LYS A 18 15.10 3.04 7.57
C LYS A 18 14.40 1.74 7.16
N GLY A 19 13.70 1.76 6.04
CA GLY A 19 12.92 0.65 5.51
C GLY A 19 11.56 0.46 6.19
N LYS A 20 11.02 1.44 6.93
CA LYS A 20 9.74 1.30 7.64
C LYS A 20 8.85 2.53 7.50
N ALA A 21 7.66 2.35 6.94
CA ALA A 21 6.60 3.36 6.99
C ALA A 21 5.69 3.14 8.21
N LYS A 22 4.82 4.10 8.52
CA LYS A 22 3.84 3.99 9.60
C LYS A 22 2.48 3.52 9.07
N ILE A 23 1.83 2.63 9.82
CA ILE A 23 0.38 2.37 9.75
C ILE A 23 -0.22 2.97 11.01
N LEU A 24 -1.00 4.04 10.84
CA LEU A 24 -1.62 4.75 11.95
C LEU A 24 -3.00 4.17 12.23
N SER A 25 -3.35 4.10 13.51
CA SER A 25 -4.72 3.82 13.96
C SER A 25 -5.28 5.07 14.63
N TYR A 26 -6.52 5.43 14.32
CA TYR A 26 -7.24 6.49 15.01
C TYR A 26 -8.60 6.00 15.49
N LYS A 27 -8.92 6.22 16.76
CA LYS A 27 -10.24 5.92 17.34
C LYS A 27 -11.05 7.20 17.48
N PRO A 28 -12.08 7.45 16.66
CA PRO A 28 -12.87 8.69 16.73
C PRO A 28 -13.55 8.91 18.08
N ALA A 29 -13.98 7.83 18.74
CA ALA A 29 -14.69 7.90 20.01
C ALA A 29 -13.81 8.44 21.16
N SER A 30 -12.55 7.98 21.26
CA SER A 30 -11.60 8.41 22.29
C SER A 30 -10.64 9.50 21.81
N LYS A 31 -10.59 9.75 20.50
CA LYS A 31 -9.61 10.62 19.81
C LYS A 31 -8.16 10.14 19.99
N GLU A 32 -7.97 8.87 20.28
CA GLU A 32 -6.66 8.28 20.50
C GLU A 32 -6.00 7.90 19.18
N TRP A 33 -4.70 8.14 19.12
CA TRP A 33 -3.83 7.73 18.03
C TRP A 33 -2.93 6.57 18.46
N GLY A 34 -2.67 5.68 17.52
CA GLY A 34 -1.69 4.62 17.66
C GLY A 34 -0.89 4.44 16.37
N VAL A 35 0.23 3.75 16.49
CA VAL A 35 1.13 3.47 15.38
C VAL A 35 1.63 2.03 15.40
N LEU A 36 1.70 1.45 14.20
CA LEU A 36 2.45 0.26 13.87
C LEU A 36 3.46 0.62 12.77
N HIS A 37 4.53 -0.15 12.64
CA HIS A 37 5.42 -0.07 11.49
C HIS A 37 4.99 -1.04 10.40
N TYR A 38 5.15 -0.63 9.15
CA TYR A 38 5.09 -1.46 7.97
C TYR A 38 6.49 -1.57 7.34
N PRO A 39 7.03 -2.79 7.16
CA PRO A 39 8.35 -2.96 6.54
C PRO A 39 8.25 -2.73 5.03
N LEU A 40 8.98 -1.76 4.50
CA LEU A 40 9.06 -1.47 3.07
C LEU A 40 9.99 -2.46 2.36
N SER A 41 9.61 -2.84 1.14
CA SER A 41 10.48 -3.59 0.23
C SER A 41 11.61 -2.71 -0.29
N GLN A 42 12.69 -3.34 -0.77
CA GLN A 42 13.74 -2.59 -1.45
C GLN A 42 13.22 -2.07 -2.80
N ALA A 43 13.37 -0.78 -3.04
CA ALA A 43 13.07 -0.16 -4.34
C ALA A 43 14.12 -0.52 -5.39
N ALA A 44 13.74 -0.33 -6.67
CA ALA A 44 14.72 -0.34 -7.75
C ALA A 44 15.82 0.71 -7.52
N ALA A 45 17.00 0.46 -8.09
CA ALA A 45 18.15 1.35 -7.92
C ALA A 45 17.84 2.78 -8.41
N GLY A 46 18.02 3.77 -7.54
CA GLY A 46 17.73 5.18 -7.83
C GLY A 46 16.30 5.61 -7.49
N PHE A 47 15.44 4.71 -7.01
CA PHE A 47 14.05 4.99 -6.66
C PHE A 47 13.80 4.84 -5.15
N TRP A 48 12.68 5.36 -4.68
CA TRP A 48 12.22 5.22 -3.30
C TRP A 48 10.92 4.41 -3.26
N MET A 49 10.73 3.66 -2.17
CA MET A 49 9.56 2.80 -1.95
C MET A 49 8.49 3.52 -1.12
N GLY A 50 7.23 3.27 -1.44
CA GLY A 50 6.12 3.77 -0.63
C GLY A 50 4.83 2.96 -0.74
N LEU A 51 3.82 3.47 -0.03
CA LEU A 51 2.46 2.95 0.03
C LEU A 51 1.52 3.94 -0.64
N SER A 52 0.69 3.48 -1.56
CA SER A 52 -0.22 4.36 -2.31
C SER A 52 -1.70 4.15 -2.00
N GLU A 53 -2.10 3.02 -1.42
CA GLU A 53 -3.50 2.72 -1.10
C GLU A 53 -3.60 1.62 -0.03
N LEU A 54 -4.63 1.65 0.81
CA LEU A 54 -4.90 0.67 1.87
C LEU A 54 -6.40 0.31 1.90
N VAL A 55 -6.71 -0.95 1.61
CA VAL A 55 -8.09 -1.48 1.64
C VAL A 55 -8.24 -2.50 2.75
N ALA A 56 -9.26 -2.34 3.57
CA ALA A 56 -9.64 -3.32 4.59
C ALA A 56 -10.32 -4.54 3.94
N LEU A 57 -9.86 -5.74 4.32
CA LEU A 57 -10.41 -7.02 3.86
C LEU A 57 -11.35 -7.67 4.90
N GLY A 58 -11.54 -7.04 6.06
CA GLY A 58 -12.18 -7.63 7.24
C GLY A 58 -11.22 -8.44 8.10
N ASP A 59 -11.67 -8.84 9.28
CA ASP A 59 -10.89 -9.62 10.26
C ASP A 59 -9.49 -9.05 10.57
N ASP A 60 -9.39 -7.73 10.69
CA ASP A 60 -8.13 -7.02 10.93
C ASP A 60 -7.05 -7.30 9.86
N ARG A 61 -7.47 -7.62 8.63
CA ARG A 61 -6.60 -7.81 7.46
C ARG A 61 -6.76 -6.68 6.47
N PHE A 62 -5.66 -6.38 5.78
CA PHE A 62 -5.59 -5.31 4.79
C PHE A 62 -4.83 -5.80 3.55
N VAL A 63 -5.16 -5.20 2.42
CA VAL A 63 -4.30 -5.18 1.23
C VAL A 63 -3.80 -3.75 1.03
N VAL A 64 -2.54 -3.61 0.65
CA VAL A 64 -1.86 -2.33 0.42
C VAL A 64 -1.17 -2.35 -0.93
N ILE A 65 -1.22 -1.24 -1.65
CA ILE A 65 -0.34 -1.04 -2.81
C ILE A 65 1.02 -0.58 -2.27
N GLU A 66 2.05 -1.39 -2.51
CA GLU A 66 3.45 -1.05 -2.26
C GLU A 66 4.19 -0.89 -3.59
N ARG A 67 4.75 0.30 -3.81
CA ARG A 67 5.38 0.63 -5.09
C ARG A 67 6.55 1.58 -4.94
N ASP A 68 7.55 1.43 -5.78
CA ASP A 68 8.53 2.48 -5.98
C ASP A 68 8.03 3.54 -6.98
N ASN A 69 8.72 4.67 -7.04
CA ASN A 69 8.43 5.78 -7.95
C ASN A 69 9.11 5.65 -9.33
N GLY A 70 9.36 4.43 -9.78
CA GLY A 70 9.97 4.14 -11.08
C GLY A 70 9.01 3.58 -12.13
N PHE A 71 9.41 3.69 -13.39
CA PHE A 71 8.67 3.16 -14.54
C PHE A 71 9.27 1.84 -15.04
N GLY A 72 8.45 1.09 -15.78
CA GLY A 72 8.89 -0.06 -16.57
C GLY A 72 9.20 -1.32 -15.76
N ALA A 73 9.74 -2.32 -16.46
CA ALA A 73 9.86 -3.70 -15.95
C ALA A 73 10.83 -3.89 -14.77
N LYS A 74 11.64 -2.87 -14.44
CA LYS A 74 12.55 -2.92 -13.27
C LYS A 74 11.92 -2.34 -12.02
N ALA A 75 10.80 -1.63 -12.18
CA ALA A 75 10.11 -0.99 -11.08
C ALA A 75 9.39 -2.03 -10.22
N VAL A 76 9.25 -1.76 -8.94
CA VAL A 76 8.49 -2.61 -8.02
C VAL A 76 7.07 -2.07 -7.92
N LYS A 77 6.09 -2.89 -8.28
CA LYS A 77 4.66 -2.59 -8.20
C LYS A 77 3.95 -3.81 -7.63
N ALA A 78 3.56 -3.79 -6.37
CA ALA A 78 3.04 -4.97 -5.70
C ALA A 78 1.79 -4.69 -4.87
N LEU A 79 0.92 -5.68 -4.81
CA LEU A 79 -0.10 -5.79 -3.78
C LEU A 79 0.44 -6.67 -2.67
N GLN A 80 0.40 -6.16 -1.45
CA GLN A 80 0.83 -6.86 -0.25
C GLN A 80 -0.36 -6.98 0.71
N THR A 81 -0.44 -8.07 1.44
CA THR A 81 -1.41 -8.23 2.54
C THR A 81 -0.72 -8.24 3.88
N PHE A 82 -1.36 -7.72 4.91
CA PHE A 82 -0.92 -7.85 6.30
C PHE A 82 -2.12 -7.91 7.24
N SER A 83 -1.88 -8.32 8.48
CA SER A 83 -2.86 -8.26 9.56
C SER A 83 -2.33 -7.48 10.75
N VAL A 84 -3.23 -6.80 11.45
CA VAL A 84 -2.96 -6.15 12.75
C VAL A 84 -3.47 -6.98 13.93
N LYS A 85 -4.05 -8.16 13.67
CA LYS A 85 -4.60 -9.03 14.71
C LYS A 85 -3.51 -9.43 15.72
N GLY A 86 -3.80 -9.24 17.00
CA GLY A 86 -2.86 -9.55 18.08
C GLY A 86 -1.75 -8.50 18.26
N LEU A 87 -1.73 -7.43 17.46
CA LEU A 87 -0.86 -6.29 17.67
C LEU A 87 -1.59 -5.21 18.46
N LYS A 88 -0.86 -4.55 19.35
CA LYS A 88 -1.31 -3.34 20.04
C LYS A 88 -0.56 -2.15 19.44
N PRO A 89 -1.23 -1.22 18.73
CA PRO A 89 -0.60 0.01 18.28
C PRO A 89 0.05 0.75 19.45
N ALA A 90 1.29 1.18 19.26
CA ALA A 90 2.02 1.97 20.25
C ALA A 90 1.53 3.43 20.21
N ALA A 91 1.76 4.20 21.28
CA ALA A 91 1.53 5.64 21.24
C ALA A 91 2.47 6.32 20.24
N ILE A 92 2.03 7.42 19.63
CA ILE A 92 2.89 8.24 18.77
C ILE A 92 4.10 8.73 19.57
N GLY A 93 5.30 8.58 19.00
CA GLY A 93 6.56 8.94 19.66
C GLY A 93 7.11 7.90 20.64
N ALA A 94 6.48 6.73 20.77
CA ALA A 94 7.04 5.63 21.54
C ALA A 94 8.38 5.16 20.95
N GLY A 95 9.35 4.81 21.81
CA GLY A 95 10.66 4.30 21.38
C GLY A 95 10.59 2.93 20.71
N GLU A 96 9.59 2.12 21.05
CA GLU A 96 9.33 0.82 20.43
C GLU A 96 7.93 0.80 19.81
N ILE A 97 7.88 0.47 18.52
CA ILE A 97 6.67 0.39 17.71
C ILE A 97 6.59 -1.00 17.07
N PRO A 98 5.53 -1.80 17.34
CA PRO A 98 5.36 -3.12 16.74
C PRO A 98 5.31 -3.05 15.21
N THR A 99 5.90 -4.04 14.54
CA THR A 99 5.96 -4.11 13.07
C THR A 99 5.01 -5.18 12.56
N VAL A 100 4.18 -4.86 11.57
CA VAL A 100 3.32 -5.86 10.90
C VAL A 100 4.17 -6.80 10.03
N THR A 101 3.67 -8.01 9.81
CA THR A 101 4.24 -8.93 8.82
C THR A 101 3.39 -8.86 7.55
N LYS A 102 4.05 -8.66 6.41
CA LYS A 102 3.40 -8.61 5.09
C LYS A 102 3.62 -9.89 4.29
N THR A 103 2.76 -10.13 3.32
CA THR A 103 2.84 -11.24 2.37
C THR A 103 2.48 -10.75 0.98
N LEU A 104 3.25 -11.15 -0.03
CA LEU A 104 2.98 -10.78 -1.42
C LEU A 104 1.67 -11.43 -1.88
N LEU A 105 0.75 -10.59 -2.35
CA LEU A 105 -0.49 -11.03 -2.96
C LEU A 105 -0.37 -11.10 -4.49
N ARG A 106 0.22 -10.08 -5.11
CA ARG A 106 0.40 -10.00 -6.57
C ARG A 106 1.53 -9.04 -6.92
N ASP A 107 2.36 -9.42 -7.89
CA ASP A 107 3.23 -8.51 -8.63
C ASP A 107 2.44 -7.94 -9.82
N LEU A 108 2.33 -6.61 -9.89
CA LEU A 108 1.60 -5.87 -10.92
C LEU A 108 2.48 -5.52 -12.12
N THR A 109 3.80 -5.65 -12.00
CA THR A 109 4.75 -5.26 -13.04
C THR A 109 4.47 -5.98 -14.38
N PRO A 110 4.19 -7.30 -14.42
CA PRO A 110 3.85 -7.97 -15.67
C PRO A 110 2.55 -7.47 -16.31
N ASP A 111 1.54 -7.13 -15.50
CA ASP A 111 0.26 -6.62 -16.00
C ASP A 111 0.42 -5.22 -16.60
N LEU A 112 1.18 -4.34 -15.92
CA LEU A 112 1.48 -2.98 -16.38
C LEU A 112 2.29 -2.95 -17.68
N MET A 113 3.13 -3.95 -17.90
CA MET A 113 3.95 -4.08 -19.11
C MET A 113 3.19 -4.69 -20.29
N LYS A 114 2.00 -5.26 -20.07
CA LYS A 114 1.30 -6.09 -21.07
C LYS A 114 0.91 -5.32 -22.34
N ALA A 115 0.64 -4.02 -22.22
CA ALA A 115 0.28 -3.17 -23.35
C ALA A 115 1.45 -2.89 -24.31
N GLY A 116 2.68 -3.25 -23.94
CA GLY A 116 3.88 -3.05 -24.77
C GLY A 116 4.44 -1.63 -24.75
N GLY A 117 3.81 -0.71 -24.00
CA GLY A 117 4.37 0.59 -23.64
C GLY A 117 5.39 0.49 -22.50
N TYR A 118 5.77 1.64 -21.94
CA TYR A 118 6.50 1.64 -20.68
C TYR A 118 5.53 1.35 -19.52
N GLY A 119 5.95 0.52 -18.58
CA GLY A 119 5.15 0.24 -17.39
C GLY A 119 4.91 1.52 -16.59
N LEU A 120 3.65 1.82 -16.29
CA LEU A 120 3.25 3.05 -15.62
C LEU A 120 3.72 3.07 -14.16
N ASP A 121 4.05 4.28 -13.70
CA ASP A 121 4.51 4.49 -12.34
C ASP A 121 3.37 4.37 -11.33
N LYS A 122 2.40 5.28 -11.39
CA LYS A 122 1.43 5.56 -10.33
C LYS A 122 0.26 4.59 -10.25
N VAL A 123 0.49 3.40 -9.73
CA VAL A 123 -0.61 2.55 -9.23
C VAL A 123 -1.11 3.11 -7.91
N GLU A 124 -2.26 3.79 -7.90
CA GLU A 124 -2.69 4.57 -6.71
C GLU A 124 -4.14 4.36 -6.30
N GLY A 125 -4.95 3.63 -7.09
CA GLY A 125 -6.28 3.25 -6.68
C GLY A 125 -6.44 1.74 -6.59
N MET A 126 -7.11 1.28 -5.55
CA MET A 126 -7.49 -0.13 -5.37
C MET A 126 -8.79 -0.23 -4.56
N THR A 127 -9.63 -1.21 -4.91
CA THR A 127 -10.79 -1.56 -4.09
C THR A 127 -11.14 -3.03 -4.23
N VAL A 128 -11.95 -3.52 -3.29
CA VAL A 128 -12.52 -4.86 -3.30
C VAL A 128 -14.03 -4.75 -3.16
N ASP A 129 -14.78 -5.35 -4.08
CA ASP A 129 -16.24 -5.32 -4.00
C ASP A 129 -16.81 -6.35 -3.00
N LYS A 130 -18.13 -6.34 -2.83
CA LYS A 130 -18.84 -7.27 -1.93
C LYS A 130 -18.68 -8.74 -2.33
N ALA A 131 -18.42 -9.04 -3.59
CA ALA A 131 -18.17 -10.40 -4.08
C ALA A 131 -16.70 -10.82 -3.92
N GLY A 132 -15.84 -9.92 -3.42
CA GLY A 132 -14.42 -10.15 -3.22
C GLY A 132 -13.57 -9.86 -4.46
N ASN A 133 -14.12 -9.23 -5.50
CA ASN A 133 -13.37 -8.90 -6.71
C ASN A 133 -12.44 -7.71 -6.47
N LEU A 134 -11.18 -7.88 -6.84
CA LEU A 134 -10.14 -6.87 -6.76
C LEU A 134 -10.10 -6.01 -8.03
N PHE A 135 -10.09 -4.70 -7.83
CA PHE A 135 -9.91 -3.69 -8.87
C PHE A 135 -8.72 -2.81 -8.55
N VAL A 136 -7.94 -2.45 -9.56
CA VAL A 136 -6.75 -1.59 -9.43
C VAL A 136 -6.72 -0.60 -10.58
N VAL A 137 -6.30 0.64 -10.32
CA VAL A 137 -6.18 1.69 -11.34
C VAL A 137 -4.90 2.49 -11.16
N THR A 138 -4.34 2.94 -12.28
CA THR A 138 -3.23 3.90 -12.28
C THR A 138 -3.75 5.34 -12.29
N ASP A 139 -3.22 6.19 -11.42
CA ASP A 139 -3.25 7.65 -11.60
C ASP A 139 -2.06 8.04 -12.50
N ASN A 140 -2.10 9.18 -13.15
CA ASN A 140 -1.04 9.62 -14.06
C ASN A 140 -0.80 11.12 -14.04
N ASP A 141 -1.39 11.89 -13.12
CA ASP A 141 -1.30 13.36 -13.06
C ASP A 141 -1.53 14.02 -14.44
N GLY A 142 -2.33 13.39 -15.30
CA GLY A 142 -2.45 13.78 -16.70
C GLY A 142 -1.22 13.41 -17.52
N VAL A 143 -0.52 14.41 -18.08
CA VAL A 143 0.59 14.23 -19.03
C VAL A 143 1.95 14.69 -18.47
N ASP A 144 2.00 15.00 -17.18
CA ASP A 144 3.26 15.38 -16.52
C ASP A 144 4.09 14.12 -16.25
N ASP A 145 5.24 14.01 -16.92
CA ASP A 145 6.12 12.84 -16.90
C ASP A 145 5.40 11.48 -17.18
N SER A 146 4.26 11.52 -17.88
CA SER A 146 3.40 10.35 -18.18
C SER A 146 2.72 10.47 -19.54
N SER A 147 2.21 9.35 -20.08
CA SER A 147 1.56 9.27 -21.40
C SER A 147 0.12 9.76 -21.37
N GLY A 148 -0.44 10.03 -20.18
CA GLY A 148 -1.88 10.19 -19.98
C GLY A 148 -2.67 8.89 -20.05
N GLU A 149 -2.01 7.74 -20.19
CA GLU A 149 -2.67 6.43 -20.16
C GLU A 149 -3.10 6.07 -18.74
N THR A 150 -4.38 5.71 -18.58
CA THR A 150 -4.90 5.11 -17.35
C THR A 150 -5.18 3.64 -17.61
N GLN A 151 -4.52 2.76 -16.87
CA GLN A 151 -4.80 1.34 -16.89
C GLN A 151 -5.74 0.97 -15.75
N PHE A 152 -6.83 0.28 -16.09
CA PHE A 152 -7.79 -0.27 -15.14
C PHE A 152 -7.77 -1.79 -15.20
N PHE A 153 -7.59 -2.42 -14.04
CA PHE A 153 -7.49 -3.86 -13.90
C PHE A 153 -8.64 -4.39 -13.06
N ALA A 154 -9.37 -5.36 -13.60
CA ALA A 154 -10.31 -6.19 -12.86
C ALA A 154 -9.71 -7.58 -12.69
N PHE A 155 -9.01 -7.82 -11.57
CA PHE A 155 -8.29 -9.07 -11.32
C PHE A 155 -9.20 -10.22 -10.86
N GLY A 156 -10.48 -9.94 -10.63
CA GLY A 156 -11.43 -10.93 -10.13
C GLY A 156 -11.24 -11.23 -8.64
N PRO A 157 -11.78 -12.34 -8.14
CA PRO A 157 -11.85 -12.60 -6.70
C PRO A 157 -10.46 -12.78 -6.07
N LEU A 158 -10.28 -12.20 -4.88
CA LEU A 158 -9.09 -12.45 -4.07
C LEU A 158 -8.97 -13.95 -3.71
N PRO A 159 -7.74 -14.50 -3.66
CA PRO A 159 -7.50 -15.80 -3.06
C PRO A 159 -8.02 -15.82 -1.62
N ARG A 160 -8.74 -16.89 -1.24
CA ARG A 160 -9.26 -17.07 0.12
C ARG A 160 -8.17 -17.56 1.07
#